data_AF-A0A3A5IK85-F1
#
_entry.id   AF-A0A3A5IK85-F1
#
_cell.length_a   1.000
_cell.length_b   1.000
_cell.length_c   1.000
_cell.angle_alpha   90.00
_cell.angle_beta   90.00
_cell.angle_gamma   90.00
#
_symmetry.space_group_name_H-M   'P 1'
#
loop_
_entity.id
_entity.type
_entity.pdbx_description
1 polymer ?
#
loop_
_entity_poly.entity_id
_entity_poly.type
_entity_poly.pdbx_seq_one_letter_code
_entity_poly.pdbx_strand_id
1 'polypeptide(L)' 'MTVHKIEREIDQLKAKLVLLQNRLRLIQQNCDHHYRGNQYYETCAKCKKVNVLYY' A
#
# COMPACT_ATOMS: atom_id res chain seq x y z
N MET A 1 -2.49 -30.49 -4.88
CA MET A 1 -2.89 -29.58 -3.78
C MET A 1 -4.36 -29.82 -3.45
N THR A 2 -4.76 -29.79 -2.18
CA THR A 2 -6.17 -29.93 -1.78
C THR A 2 -6.79 -28.56 -1.56
N VAL A 3 -8.12 -28.44 -1.70
CA VAL A 3 -8.87 -27.18 -1.48
C VAL A 3 -8.47 -26.53 -0.16
N HIS A 4 -8.41 -27.32 0.92
CA HIS A 4 -8.06 -26.83 2.24
C HIS A 4 -6.61 -26.31 2.37
N LYS A 5 -5.67 -26.83 1.58
CA LYS A 5 -4.30 -26.28 1.52
C LYS A 5 -4.27 -24.94 0.81
N ILE A 6 -5.07 -24.78 -0.25
CA ILE A 6 -5.20 -23.51 -0.99
C ILE A 6 -5.83 -22.44 -0.10
N GLU A 7 -6.90 -22.76 0.62
CA GLU A 7 -7.55 -21.82 1.55
C GLU A 7 -6.59 -21.33 2.62
N ARG A 8 -5.82 -22.23 3.24
CA ARG A 8 -4.79 -21.86 4.22
C ARG A 8 -3.71 -20.97 3.62
N GLU A 9 -3.28 -21.26 2.40
CA GLU A 9 -2.27 -20.44 1.72
C GLU A 9 -2.81 -19.03 1.42
N ILE A 10 -4.06 -18.92 0.98
CA ILE A 10 -4.76 -17.64 0.81
C ILE A 10 -4.78 -16.85 2.12
N ASP A 11 -5.14 -17.49 3.24
CA ASP A 11 -5.22 -16.80 4.53
C ASP A 11 -3.85 -16.33 5.03
N GLN A 12 -2.81 -17.15 4.84
CA GLN A 12 -1.43 -16.77 5.15
C GLN A 12 -0.95 -15.59 4.29
N LEU A 13 -1.28 -15.60 2.99
CA LEU A 13 -0.93 -14.51 2.08
C LEU A 13 -1.68 -13.23 2.44
N LYS A 14 -2.97 -13.31 2.81
CA LYS A 14 -3.74 -12.17 3.32
C LYS A 14 -3.12 -11.60 4.59
N ALA A 15 -2.73 -12.44 5.55
CA ALA A 15 -2.07 -11.98 6.76
C ALA A 15 -0.74 -11.26 6.46
N LYS A 16 0.07 -11.82 5.54
CA LYS A 16 1.30 -11.16 5.07
C LYS A 16 1.01 -9.84 4.36
N LEU A 17 -0.03 -9.78 3.53
CA LEU A 17 -0.47 -8.57 2.85
C LEU A 17 -0.78 -7.46 3.86
N VAL A 18 -1.55 -7.76 4.91
CA VAL A 18 -1.90 -6.80 5.97
C VAL A 18 -0.65 -6.26 6.66
N LEU A 19 0.31 -7.14 7.00
CA LEU A 19 1.58 -6.72 7.62
C LEU A 19 2.38 -5.79 6.70
N LEU A 20 2.47 -6.11 5.42
CA LEU A 20 3.17 -5.28 4.43
C LEU A 20 2.47 -3.94 4.23
N GLN A 21 1.14 -3.91 4.17
CA GLN A 21 0.35 -2.68 4.10
C GLN A 21 0.56 -1.79 5.32
N ASN A 22 0.66 -2.36 6.52
CA ASN A 22 0.93 -1.60 7.74
C ASN A 22 2.34 -1.00 7.71
N ARG A 23 3.35 -1.77 7.28
CA ARG A 23 4.72 -1.26 7.10
C ARG A 23 4.78 -0.15 6.06
N LEU A 24 4.09 -0.32 4.93
CA LEU A 24 4.00 0.70 3.90
C LEU A 24 3.37 1.99 4.47
N ARG A 25 2.30 1.86 5.28
CA ARG A 25 1.67 3.00 5.95
C ARG A 25 2.63 3.73 6.87
N LEU A 26 3.42 3.02 7.67
CA LEU A 26 4.43 3.62 8.56
C LEU A 26 5.52 4.36 7.77
N ILE A 27 6.03 3.75 6.69
CA ILE A 27 7.00 4.40 5.80
C ILE A 27 6.41 5.67 5.20
N GLN A 28 5.17 5.60 4.74
CA GLN A 28 4.47 6.76 4.19
C GLN A 28 4.24 7.84 5.25
N GLN A 29 3.83 7.51 6.47
CA GLN A 29 3.63 8.48 7.56
C GLN A 29 4.92 9.19 7.97
N ASN A 30 6.04 8.48 7.99
CA ASN A 30 7.34 9.03 8.33
C ASN A 30 8.08 9.63 7.13
N CYS A 31 7.47 9.62 5.94
CA CYS A 31 8.08 10.18 4.76
C CYS A 31 7.92 11.70 4.78
N ASP A 32 9.04 12.40 4.63
CA ASP A 32 9.03 13.81 4.24
C ASP A 32 8.56 13.92 2.78
N HIS A 33 7.25 14.07 2.62
CA HIS A 33 6.55 13.90 1.36
C HIS A 33 6.88 15.02 0.38
N HIS A 34 7.59 14.67 -0.69
CA HIS A 34 7.69 15.51 -1.87
C HIS A 34 6.71 14.99 -2.93
N TYR A 35 5.51 15.57 -2.95
CA TYR A 35 4.49 15.23 -3.93
C TYR A 35 4.81 15.86 -5.28
N ARG A 36 4.62 15.08 -6.34
CA ARG A 36 4.68 15.51 -7.73
C ARG A 36 3.49 14.92 -8.46
N GLY A 37 2.79 15.75 -9.23
CA GLY A 37 1.66 15.30 -10.02
C GLY A 37 0.96 16.46 -10.70
N ASN A 38 -0.29 16.23 -11.07
CA ASN A 38 -1.12 17.18 -11.79
C ASN A 38 -2.33 17.58 -10.93
N GLN A 39 -3.26 18.34 -11.52
CA GLN A 39 -4.45 18.83 -10.84
C GLN A 39 -5.38 17.72 -10.31
N TYR A 40 -5.27 16.49 -10.79
CA TYR A 40 -6.16 15.38 -10.42
C TYR A 40 -5.56 14.47 -9.34
N TYR A 41 -4.25 14.25 -9.39
CA TYR A 41 -3.56 13.44 -8.41
C TYR A 41 -2.10 13.87 -8.27
N GLU A 42 -1.61 13.73 -7.05
CA GLU A 42 -0.21 13.93 -6.72
C GLU A 42 0.36 12.65 -6.13
N THR A 43 1.58 12.30 -6.55
CA THR A 43 2.27 11.11 -6.05
C THR A 43 3.57 11.51 -5.40
N CYS A 44 3.82 11.02 -4.19
CA CYS A 44 5.09 11.26 -3.52
C CYS A 44 6.22 10.60 -4.32
N ALA A 45 7.24 11.38 -4.72
CA ALA A 45 8.36 10.86 -5.48
C ALA A 45 9.16 9.80 -4.69
N LYS A 46 9.19 9.92 -3.36
CA LYS A 46 9.93 9.05 -2.42
C LYS A 46 9.15 7.78 -2.04
N CYS A 47 7.97 7.94 -1.43
CA CYS A 47 7.21 6.79 -0.89
C CYS A 47 6.04 6.32 -1.76
N LYS A 48 5.88 6.92 -2.96
CA LYS A 48 4.83 6.59 -3.94
C LYS A 48 3.40 6.68 -3.40
N LYS A 49 3.19 7.35 -2.26
CA LYS A 49 1.85 7.66 -1.75
C LYS A 49 1.13 8.55 -2.77
N VAL A 50 -0.05 8.13 -3.20
CA VAL A 50 -0.91 8.89 -4.09
C VAL A 50 -1.94 9.63 -3.25
N ASN A 51 -2.04 10.94 -3.41
CA ASN A 51 -3.19 11.71 -2.97
C ASN A 51 -4.02 12.05 -4.21
N VAL A 52 -5.30 11.73 -4.15
CA VAL A 52 -6.25 12.18 -5.18
C VAL A 52 -6.76 13.54 -4.74
N LEU A 53 -6.60 14.54 -5.59
CA LEU A 53 -7.04 15.90 -5.34
C LEU A 53 -8.45 16.02 -5.93
N TYR A 54 -9.45 15.61 -5.16
CA TYR A 54 -10.85 15.85 -5.52
C TYR A 54 -11.13 17.34 -5.35
N TYR A 55 -11.41 18.00 -6.48
CA TYR A 55 -11.97 19.34 -6.51
C TYR A 55 -13.47 19.30 -6.17
#